data_AF-A0A2V2RWP3-F1
#
_entry.id   AF-A0A2V2RWP3-F1
#
_cell.length_a   1.000
_cell.length_b   1.000
_cell.length_c   1.000
_cell.angle_alpha   90.00
_cell.angle_beta   90.00
_cell.angle_gamma   90.00
#
_symmetry.space_group_name_H-M   'P 1'
#
loop_
_entity.id
_entity.type
_entity.pdbx_description
1 polymer ?
#
loop_
_entity_poly.entity_id
_entity_poly.type
_entity_poly.pdbx_seq_one_letter_code
_entity_poly.pdbx_strand_id
1 'polypeptide(L)'
;MIDMRKPPQETLSFFLLHYRQTHFLNSLLTEAKNFDPNLVSFELHDDGSPAEFQKHIAAILDLYPGMKTVLHPSNHGTVALLEKCLAASQSDYTYFGASDDAGCPASIQRALWSRDLKNPLIVSDFYVIYMERRSSVYVEAILPPQWMTGKAVLPQELKKTLREGRDGAYIATHASLAPTKALLSAGGFPQKMKWHTDWFSVHVAALRTGIQYVPVPLACWRQSAAGYSHSSRSGAKRQRDVLREILSTLTKPEYSDVREIILSPNMTPLLDDIACQTLLAILSRPRYWRFLRRGHLRNALHEAAAPWISENRLGGKLLKWLDRHHRIKSLRFVRQKFIDLFLLLGGAQVGRNVRFGNKVTICGPRGLRIGDNVTFGDGVSIRASHPLAIGSGTQIGNNVRLESVNFSKKTEVRFLRKKSICIGENVLIGSNSIIGPGANIPSFTQVPPNSHVENVESSPLFFLDDTDQIRVNHEVLRERYGLDPQGIPIMHAKQREAL
;
A
#
# COMPACT_ATOMS: atom_id res chain seq x y z
N MET A 1 23.94 13.21 10.75
CA MET A 1 23.81 13.82 9.41
C MET A 1 24.48 12.89 8.42
N ILE A 2 23.75 12.42 7.41
CA ILE A 2 24.34 11.65 6.31
C ILE A 2 25.17 12.63 5.47
N ASP A 3 26.44 12.34 5.24
CA ASP A 3 27.30 13.15 4.37
C ASP A 3 26.88 12.95 2.92
N MET A 4 25.92 13.75 2.47
CA MET A 4 25.37 13.73 1.11
C MET A 4 26.40 14.14 0.04
N ARG A 5 27.63 14.51 0.42
CA ARG A 5 28.71 14.86 -0.53
C ARG A 5 29.41 13.64 -1.10
N LYS A 6 29.24 12.45 -0.50
CA LYS A 6 29.77 11.21 -1.08
C LYS A 6 28.71 10.61 -2.00
N PRO A 7 29.03 10.36 -3.29
CA PRO A 7 28.10 9.70 -4.18
C PRO A 7 27.72 8.33 -3.58
N PRO A 8 26.44 7.94 -3.68
CA PRO A 8 26.01 6.61 -3.25
C PRO A 8 26.88 5.56 -3.94
N GLN A 9 27.41 4.61 -3.17
CA GLN A 9 28.21 3.50 -3.71
C GLN A 9 27.39 2.50 -4.53
N GLU A 10 26.05 2.56 -4.46
CA GLU A 10 25.18 1.57 -5.08
C GLU A 10 24.29 2.20 -6.13
N THR A 11 24.10 1.49 -7.23
CA THR A 11 23.35 1.95 -8.41
C THR A 11 21.98 1.29 -8.51
N LEU A 12 21.06 1.92 -9.24
CA LEU A 12 19.74 1.39 -9.56
C LEU A 12 19.63 1.15 -11.08
N SER A 13 19.15 -0.03 -11.48
CA SER A 13 18.58 -0.24 -12.80
C SER A 13 17.08 0.07 -12.76
N PHE A 14 16.64 1.10 -13.47
CA PHE A 14 15.23 1.39 -13.69
C PHE A 14 14.83 0.86 -15.06
N PHE A 15 14.05 -0.22 -15.08
CA PHE A 15 13.52 -0.80 -16.31
C PHE A 15 12.07 -0.33 -16.52
N LEU A 16 11.82 0.43 -17.58
CA LEU A 16 10.48 0.78 -18.01
C LEU A 16 9.97 -0.25 -19.01
N LEU A 17 8.96 -1.03 -18.63
CA LEU A 17 8.39 -2.08 -19.47
C LEU A 17 7.22 -1.52 -20.28
N HIS A 18 7.30 -1.66 -21.60
CA HIS A 18 6.32 -1.08 -22.52
C HIS A 18 5.76 -2.12 -23.50
N TYR A 19 4.44 -2.05 -23.74
CA TYR A 19 3.78 -2.74 -24.85
C TYR A 19 2.53 -2.01 -25.30
N ARG A 20 2.51 -1.48 -26.53
CA ARG A 20 1.35 -0.81 -27.17
C ARG A 20 0.71 0.34 -26.37
N GLN A 21 1.49 1.04 -25.54
CA GLN A 21 1.02 2.07 -24.62
C GLN A 21 1.74 3.41 -24.82
N THR A 22 2.09 3.76 -26.06
CA THR A 22 2.93 4.92 -26.37
C THR A 22 2.35 6.25 -25.89
N HIS A 23 1.03 6.34 -25.76
CA HIS A 23 0.34 7.52 -25.26
C HIS A 23 0.64 7.85 -23.80
N PHE A 24 1.18 6.92 -23.01
CA PHE A 24 1.58 7.18 -21.62
C PHE A 24 3.06 7.52 -21.46
N LEU A 25 3.90 7.24 -22.46
CA LEU A 25 5.36 7.39 -22.37
C LEU A 25 5.79 8.85 -22.15
N ASN A 26 5.08 9.81 -22.73
CA ASN A 26 5.42 11.22 -22.59
C ASN A 26 5.50 11.66 -21.11
N SER A 27 4.56 11.19 -20.29
CA SER A 27 4.53 11.49 -18.85
C SER A 27 5.80 11.03 -18.12
N LEU A 28 6.08 9.74 -18.25
CA LEU A 28 7.22 9.06 -17.63
C LEU A 28 8.55 9.64 -18.07
N LEU A 29 8.70 9.90 -19.36
CA LEU A 29 9.96 10.38 -19.92
C LEU A 29 10.23 11.83 -19.56
N THR A 30 9.18 12.65 -19.44
CA THR A 30 9.30 14.02 -18.92
C THR A 30 9.93 14.04 -17.53
N GLU A 31 9.56 13.08 -16.68
CA GLU A 31 10.12 12.93 -15.34
C GLU A 31 11.51 12.29 -15.38
N ALA A 32 11.75 11.33 -16.27
CA ALA A 32 13.01 10.58 -16.34
C ALA A 32 14.26 11.47 -16.48
N LYS A 33 14.15 12.66 -17.09
CA LYS A 33 15.25 13.63 -17.17
C LYS A 33 15.78 14.11 -15.81
N ASN A 34 15.00 13.91 -14.74
CA ASN A 34 15.36 14.30 -13.38
C ASN A 34 16.15 13.21 -12.62
N PHE A 35 16.40 12.04 -13.23
CA PHE A 35 17.31 11.04 -12.67
C PHE A 35 18.77 11.47 -12.80
N ASP A 36 19.54 11.32 -11.73
CA ASP A 36 21.00 11.39 -11.76
C ASP A 36 21.54 10.14 -12.49
N PRO A 37 22.20 10.31 -13.65
CA PRO A 37 22.70 9.20 -14.45
C PRO A 37 23.82 8.40 -13.75
N ASN A 38 24.45 8.94 -12.70
CA ASN A 38 25.43 8.21 -11.90
C ASN A 38 24.77 7.27 -10.88
N LEU A 39 23.52 7.54 -10.52
CA LEU A 39 22.77 6.77 -9.53
C LEU A 39 21.79 5.80 -10.20
N VAL A 40 21.14 6.22 -11.28
CA VAL A 40 20.06 5.47 -11.93
C VAL A 40 20.39 5.25 -13.40
N SER A 41 20.55 3.99 -13.80
CA SER A 41 20.54 3.57 -15.20
C SER A 41 19.09 3.34 -15.63
N PHE A 42 18.55 4.28 -16.40
CA PHE A 42 17.19 4.20 -16.93
C PHE A 42 17.19 3.53 -18.31
N GLU A 43 16.37 2.49 -18.48
CA GLU A 43 16.24 1.76 -19.75
C GLU A 43 14.77 1.51 -20.10
N LEU A 44 14.38 1.82 -21.33
CA LEU A 44 13.06 1.48 -21.89
C LEU A 44 13.14 0.14 -22.63
N HIS A 45 12.27 -0.79 -22.28
CA HIS A 45 12.17 -2.10 -22.93
C HIS A 45 10.80 -2.24 -23.60
N ASP A 46 10.78 -2.24 -24.93
CA ASP A 46 9.58 -2.49 -25.73
C ASP A 46 9.43 -3.99 -26.01
N ASP A 47 8.35 -4.60 -25.52
CA ASP A 47 8.08 -6.05 -25.67
C ASP A 47 7.46 -6.38 -27.04
N GLY A 48 8.12 -5.98 -28.13
CA GLY A 48 7.68 -6.25 -29.49
C GLY A 48 6.35 -5.59 -29.84
N SER A 49 6.24 -4.29 -29.58
CA SER A 49 5.12 -3.51 -30.10
C SER A 49 5.14 -3.50 -31.63
N PRO A 50 3.98 -3.41 -32.31
CA PRO A 50 3.92 -3.25 -33.75
C PRO A 50 4.68 -2.02 -34.28
N ALA A 51 5.04 -2.03 -35.55
CA ALA A 51 5.89 -1.01 -36.18
C ALA A 51 5.35 0.42 -36.03
N GLU A 52 4.03 0.61 -36.06
CA GLU A 52 3.40 1.92 -35.85
C GLU A 52 3.65 2.49 -34.46
N PHE A 53 3.71 1.64 -33.43
CA PHE A 53 4.05 2.07 -32.07
C PHE A 53 5.55 2.29 -31.94
N GLN A 54 6.39 1.46 -32.56
CA GLN A 54 7.85 1.64 -32.55
C GLN A 54 8.27 2.98 -33.17
N LYS A 55 7.58 3.43 -34.23
CA LYS A 55 7.78 4.78 -34.79
C LYS A 55 7.49 5.89 -33.78
N HIS A 56 6.41 5.76 -33.01
CA HIS A 56 6.11 6.71 -31.95
C HIS A 56 7.13 6.66 -30.81
N ILE A 57 7.60 5.47 -30.42
CA ILE A 57 8.68 5.33 -29.43
C ILE A 57 9.93 6.06 -29.91
N ALA A 58 10.35 5.85 -31.17
CA ALA A 58 11.51 6.53 -31.74
C ALA A 58 11.37 8.06 -31.70
N ALA A 59 10.22 8.59 -32.14
CA ALA A 59 9.95 10.03 -32.12
C ALA A 59 9.98 10.62 -30.70
N ILE A 60 9.53 9.85 -29.70
CA ILE A 60 9.61 10.28 -28.30
C ILE A 60 11.06 10.21 -27.80
N LEU A 61 11.82 9.18 -28.14
CA LEU A 61 13.22 9.02 -27.72
C LEU A 61 14.16 10.07 -28.30
N ASP A 62 13.85 10.62 -29.47
CA ASP A 62 14.58 11.75 -30.04
C ASP A 62 14.56 12.98 -29.12
N LEU A 63 13.57 13.09 -28.23
CA LEU A 63 13.47 14.15 -27.22
C LEU A 63 14.32 13.89 -25.96
N TYR A 64 14.88 12.68 -25.79
CA TYR A 64 15.62 12.26 -24.61
C TYR A 64 16.95 11.59 -24.98
N PRO A 65 17.91 12.35 -25.54
CA PRO A 65 19.20 11.82 -25.95
C PRO A 65 19.94 11.21 -24.75
N GLY A 66 20.43 9.98 -24.91
CA GLY A 66 21.12 9.23 -23.86
C GLY A 66 20.28 8.17 -23.15
N MET A 67 18.97 8.12 -23.39
CA MET A 67 18.13 7.04 -22.88
C MET A 67 18.41 5.73 -23.61
N LYS A 68 18.77 4.69 -22.86
CA LYS A 68 18.93 3.34 -23.42
C LYS A 68 17.55 2.76 -23.74
N THR A 69 17.44 2.20 -24.94
CA THR A 69 16.21 1.53 -25.38
C THR A 69 16.54 0.16 -25.95
N VAL A 70 15.71 -0.82 -25.61
CA VAL A 70 15.76 -2.17 -26.15
C VAL A 70 14.42 -2.47 -26.82
N LEU A 71 14.44 -2.64 -28.14
CA LEU A 71 13.28 -3.05 -28.92
C LEU A 71 13.32 -4.56 -29.14
N HIS A 72 12.39 -5.29 -28.55
CA HIS A 72 12.30 -6.73 -28.77
C HIS A 72 11.60 -7.04 -30.10
N PRO A 73 12.03 -8.10 -30.82
CA PRO A 73 11.45 -8.45 -32.12
C PRO A 73 10.03 -9.03 -32.01
N SER A 74 9.64 -9.51 -30.83
CA SER A 74 8.35 -10.14 -30.57
C SER A 74 7.92 -9.93 -29.13
N ASN A 75 6.61 -10.02 -28.88
CA ASN A 75 6.03 -9.97 -27.54
C ASN A 75 6.26 -11.29 -26.79
N HIS A 76 7.03 -11.24 -25.71
CA HIS A 76 7.30 -12.40 -24.84
C HIS A 76 6.36 -12.43 -23.62
N GLY A 77 5.66 -11.34 -23.35
CA GLY A 77 4.79 -11.13 -22.20
C GLY A 77 5.56 -10.50 -21.03
N THR A 78 4.84 -9.69 -20.26
CA THR A 78 5.39 -8.87 -19.16
C THR A 78 6.29 -9.64 -18.19
N VAL A 79 5.92 -10.87 -17.80
CA VAL A 79 6.73 -11.64 -16.84
C VAL A 79 8.00 -12.20 -17.46
N ALA A 80 7.98 -12.60 -18.73
CA ALA A 80 9.19 -13.03 -19.42
C ALA A 80 10.16 -11.85 -19.61
N LEU A 81 9.62 -10.67 -19.90
CA LEU A 81 10.41 -9.45 -20.00
C LEU A 81 11.02 -9.04 -18.64
N LEU A 82 10.24 -9.08 -17.55
CA LEU A 82 10.73 -8.87 -16.18
C LEU A 82 11.96 -9.73 -15.87
N GLU A 83 11.86 -11.04 -16.15
CA GLU A 83 12.96 -12.00 -15.94
C GLU A 83 14.20 -11.66 -16.76
N LYS A 84 14.00 -11.30 -18.03
CA LYS A 84 15.10 -10.93 -18.92
C LYS A 84 15.83 -9.69 -18.42
N CYS A 85 15.09 -8.65 -18.01
CA CYS A 85 15.66 -7.43 -17.46
C CYS A 85 16.37 -7.69 -16.12
N LEU A 86 15.77 -8.50 -15.24
CA LEU A 86 16.39 -8.86 -13.96
C LEU A 86 17.72 -9.60 -14.17
N ALA A 87 17.76 -10.56 -15.09
CA ALA A 87 18.96 -11.33 -15.40
C ALA A 87 20.08 -10.48 -16.03
N ALA A 88 19.71 -9.41 -16.76
CA ALA A 88 20.65 -8.48 -17.36
C ALA A 88 21.15 -7.39 -16.41
N SER A 89 20.46 -7.16 -15.28
CA SER A 89 20.82 -6.10 -14.35
C SER A 89 22.14 -6.39 -13.63
N GLN A 90 23.04 -5.41 -13.68
CA GLN A 90 24.29 -5.41 -12.93
C GLN A 90 24.27 -4.44 -11.75
N SER A 91 23.17 -3.70 -11.57
CA SER A 91 22.99 -2.75 -10.49
C SER A 91 22.70 -3.43 -9.16
N ASP A 92 22.96 -2.74 -8.06
CA ASP A 92 22.68 -3.23 -6.71
C ASP A 92 21.18 -3.33 -6.44
N TYR A 93 20.42 -2.37 -6.98
CA TYR A 93 18.96 -2.36 -6.95
C TYR A 93 18.36 -2.45 -8.34
N THR A 94 17.15 -2.98 -8.39
CA THR A 94 16.29 -2.99 -9.57
C THR A 94 14.93 -2.41 -9.24
N TYR A 95 14.40 -1.61 -10.17
CA TYR A 95 13.02 -1.13 -10.18
C TYR A 95 12.38 -1.43 -11.54
N PHE A 96 11.12 -1.90 -11.51
CA PHE A 96 10.34 -2.18 -12.71
C PHE A 96 9.16 -1.21 -12.77
N GLY A 97 9.19 -0.29 -13.72
CA GLY A 97 8.08 0.60 -14.03
C GLY A 97 7.21 0.00 -15.13
N ALA A 98 5.89 0.07 -14.98
CA ALA A 98 4.96 -0.16 -16.08
C ALA A 98 4.79 1.14 -16.89
N SER A 99 4.61 1.04 -18.21
CA SER A 99 4.44 2.21 -19.07
C SER A 99 3.18 3.02 -18.83
N ASP A 100 2.18 2.47 -18.13
CA ASP A 100 0.96 3.18 -17.74
C ASP A 100 1.02 3.81 -16.34
N ASP A 101 2.05 3.50 -15.55
CA ASP A 101 2.30 4.06 -14.22
C ASP A 101 3.23 5.28 -14.26
N ALA A 102 3.53 5.87 -13.10
CA ALA A 102 4.54 6.91 -12.98
C ALA A 102 5.46 6.66 -11.79
N GLY A 103 6.77 6.88 -11.96
CA GLY A 103 7.72 6.98 -10.85
C GLY A 103 7.98 8.44 -10.48
N CYS A 104 8.40 8.72 -9.24
CA CYS A 104 8.95 10.02 -8.86
C CYS A 104 10.48 9.92 -8.74
N PRO A 105 11.25 10.47 -9.71
CA PRO A 105 12.71 10.42 -9.68
C PRO A 105 13.31 10.94 -8.38
N ALA A 106 12.81 12.07 -7.89
CA ALA A 106 13.25 12.67 -6.63
C ALA A 106 13.08 11.72 -5.45
N SER A 107 11.91 11.09 -5.31
CA SER A 107 11.62 10.15 -4.24
C SER A 107 12.49 8.90 -4.33
N ILE A 108 12.70 8.36 -5.53
CA ILE A 108 13.53 7.17 -5.77
C ILE A 108 14.98 7.44 -5.38
N GLN A 109 15.54 8.56 -5.81
CA GLN A 109 16.92 8.95 -5.48
C GLN A 109 17.07 9.22 -3.98
N ARG A 110 16.09 9.91 -3.37
CA ARG A 110 16.04 10.10 -1.91
C ARG A 110 16.02 8.79 -1.15
N ALA A 111 15.29 7.80 -1.64
CA ALA A 111 15.22 6.49 -1.02
C ALA A 111 16.55 5.74 -1.07
N LEU A 112 17.27 5.81 -2.20
CA LEU A 112 18.61 5.24 -2.34
C LEU A 112 19.63 5.91 -1.39
N TRP A 113 19.51 7.23 -1.16
CA TRP A 113 20.40 7.97 -0.25
C TRP A 113 20.11 7.77 1.24
N SER A 114 18.88 7.40 1.63
CA SER A 114 18.43 7.41 3.03
C SER A 114 18.58 6.06 3.75
N ARG A 115 19.35 5.12 3.19
CA ARG A 115 19.41 3.75 3.69
C ARG A 115 20.35 3.54 4.89
N ASP A 116 19.89 2.74 5.84
CA ASP A 116 20.62 2.40 7.08
C ASP A 116 21.15 0.95 7.10
N LEU A 117 20.60 0.06 6.26
CA LEU A 117 21.09 -1.30 6.08
C LEU A 117 21.82 -1.46 4.75
N LYS A 118 22.70 -2.46 4.71
CA LYS A 118 23.28 -2.94 3.45
C LYS A 118 22.22 -3.71 2.68
N ASN A 119 21.71 -3.11 1.60
CA ASN A 119 20.76 -3.73 0.68
C ASN A 119 19.41 -4.21 1.28
N PRO A 120 18.67 -3.41 2.07
CA PRO A 120 17.29 -3.73 2.45
C PRO A 120 16.35 -3.62 1.25
N LEU A 121 15.19 -4.26 1.31
CA LEU A 121 14.09 -3.88 0.43
C LEU A 121 13.57 -2.50 0.86
N ILE A 122 13.64 -1.51 -0.02
CA ILE A 122 13.08 -0.19 0.25
C ILE A 122 11.58 -0.22 -0.07
N VAL A 123 10.75 0.25 0.85
CA VAL A 123 9.29 0.30 0.70
C VAL A 123 8.78 1.70 0.99
N SER A 124 7.73 2.13 0.31
CA SER A 124 7.16 3.46 0.49
C SER A 124 5.66 3.48 0.25
N ASP A 125 5.08 4.64 0.52
CA ASP A 125 3.77 5.06 0.09
C ASP A 125 3.70 5.16 -1.45
N PHE A 126 2.47 5.26 -1.97
CA PHE A 126 2.22 5.44 -3.39
C PHE A 126 0.91 6.18 -3.64
N TYR A 127 0.68 6.56 -4.90
CA TYR A 127 -0.59 7.10 -5.34
C TYR A 127 -1.33 6.11 -6.23
N VAL A 128 -2.65 6.23 -6.29
CA VAL A 128 -3.50 5.57 -7.28
C VAL A 128 -4.29 6.62 -8.01
N ILE A 129 -4.20 6.64 -9.34
CA ILE A 129 -5.02 7.50 -10.18
C ILE A 129 -6.11 6.68 -10.83
N TYR A 130 -7.37 7.06 -10.57
CA TYR A 130 -8.55 6.48 -11.22
C TYR A 130 -8.89 7.31 -12.45
N MET A 131 -8.69 6.73 -13.64
CA MET A 131 -8.89 7.41 -14.91
C MET A 131 -10.32 7.90 -15.09
N GLU A 132 -11.29 7.03 -14.82
CA GLU A 132 -12.71 7.31 -15.08
C GLU A 132 -13.24 8.44 -14.17
N ARG A 133 -12.59 8.67 -13.03
CA ARG A 133 -12.98 9.68 -12.04
C ARG A 133 -12.08 10.89 -12.02
N ARG A 134 -11.01 10.89 -12.84
CA ARG A 134 -9.90 11.86 -12.80
C ARG A 134 -9.47 12.18 -11.38
N SER A 135 -9.38 11.16 -10.53
CA SER A 135 -9.13 11.32 -9.10
C SER A 135 -7.80 10.71 -8.71
N SER A 136 -7.00 11.48 -8.00
CA SER A 136 -5.77 11.01 -7.37
C SER A 136 -6.08 10.51 -5.96
N VAL A 137 -5.46 9.42 -5.55
CA VAL A 137 -5.62 8.80 -4.23
C VAL A 137 -4.26 8.56 -3.62
N TYR A 138 -3.93 9.25 -2.53
CA TYR A 138 -2.74 8.90 -1.75
C TYR A 138 -3.02 7.61 -0.97
N VAL A 139 -2.10 6.66 -1.01
CA VAL A 139 -2.17 5.38 -0.30
C VAL A 139 -0.92 5.20 0.54
N GLU A 140 -1.10 5.30 1.86
CA GLU A 140 -0.05 4.96 2.82
C GLU A 140 0.25 3.45 2.76
N ALA A 141 1.54 3.10 2.88
CA ALA A 141 2.00 1.72 2.92
C ALA A 141 1.29 0.95 4.04
N ILE A 142 0.82 -0.27 3.74
CA ILE A 142 0.17 -1.12 4.73
C ILE A 142 1.26 -1.88 5.46
N LEU A 143 1.85 -1.23 6.46
CA LEU A 143 2.91 -1.78 7.31
C LEU A 143 2.56 -1.58 8.80
N PRO A 144 3.04 -2.46 9.69
CA PRO A 144 3.08 -2.18 11.12
C PRO A 144 3.69 -0.79 11.42
N PRO A 145 3.05 0.03 12.28
CA PRO A 145 3.51 1.40 12.56
C PRO A 145 4.97 1.51 13.00
N GLN A 146 5.47 0.52 13.75
CA GLN A 146 6.86 0.50 14.21
C GLN A 146 7.88 0.37 13.06
N TRP A 147 7.47 -0.10 11.88
CA TRP A 147 8.32 -0.17 10.69
C TRP A 147 8.30 1.13 9.88
N MET A 148 7.32 2.00 10.11
CA MET A 148 7.17 3.27 9.38
C MET A 148 7.99 4.42 10.00
N THR A 149 9.07 4.09 10.71
CA THR A 149 9.91 5.05 11.44
C THR A 149 11.09 5.56 10.61
N GLY A 150 11.29 5.04 9.39
CA GLY A 150 12.48 5.29 8.59
C GLY A 150 13.65 4.36 8.91
N LYS A 151 13.65 3.77 10.11
CA LYS A 151 14.64 2.78 10.50
C LYS A 151 14.40 1.48 9.75
N ALA A 152 15.51 0.84 9.41
CA ALA A 152 15.45 -0.44 8.75
C ALA A 152 15.06 -1.56 9.74
N VAL A 153 14.28 -2.51 9.25
CA VAL A 153 13.72 -3.64 10.00
C VAL A 153 14.41 -4.91 9.52
N LEU A 154 15.06 -5.62 10.44
CA LEU A 154 15.83 -6.82 10.11
C LEU A 154 14.92 -7.99 9.68
N PRO A 155 15.41 -8.93 8.86
CA PRO A 155 14.65 -10.12 8.45
C PRO A 155 14.01 -10.87 9.62
N GLN A 156 14.73 -11.04 10.73
CA GLN A 156 14.22 -11.81 11.87
C GLN A 156 13.12 -11.07 12.62
N GLU A 157 13.21 -9.75 12.73
CA GLU A 157 12.18 -8.92 13.34
C GLU A 157 10.92 -8.89 12.47
N LEU A 158 11.10 -8.78 11.14
CA LEU A 158 10.02 -8.88 10.16
C LEU A 158 9.29 -10.24 10.29
N LYS A 159 10.03 -11.35 10.27
CA LYS A 159 9.46 -12.70 10.44
C LYS A 159 8.76 -12.87 11.79
N LYS A 160 9.36 -12.40 12.89
CA LYS A 160 8.80 -12.46 14.23
C LYS A 160 7.46 -11.71 14.29
N THR A 161 7.46 -10.45 13.88
CA THR A 161 6.26 -9.60 13.89
C THR A 161 5.16 -10.15 13.00
N LEU A 162 5.46 -10.75 11.84
CA LEU A 162 4.43 -11.35 10.98
C LEU A 162 3.86 -12.66 11.57
N ARG A 163 4.68 -13.44 12.30
CA ARG A 163 4.22 -14.64 13.02
C ARG A 163 3.34 -14.31 14.20
N GLU A 164 3.78 -13.36 15.03
CA GLU A 164 3.16 -13.00 16.31
C GLU A 164 2.04 -11.98 16.13
N GLY A 165 2.18 -11.12 15.12
CA GLY A 165 1.35 -9.95 14.94
C GLY A 165 -0.05 -10.28 14.44
N ARG A 166 -0.96 -9.36 14.72
CA ARG A 166 -2.28 -9.29 14.07
C ARG A 166 -2.26 -8.34 12.88
N ASP A 167 -1.09 -7.82 12.56
CA ASP A 167 -0.87 -6.72 11.65
C ASP A 167 -0.28 -7.29 10.38
N GLY A 168 -1.07 -7.28 9.32
CA GLY A 168 -0.57 -7.67 8.03
C GLY A 168 0.36 -6.63 7.44
N ALA A 169 1.27 -7.09 6.60
CA ALA A 169 2.09 -6.23 5.78
C ALA A 169 1.74 -6.47 4.31
N TYR A 170 1.56 -5.41 3.56
CA TYR A 170 1.45 -5.48 2.11
C TYR A 170 2.45 -4.52 1.48
N ILE A 171 3.35 -5.11 0.70
CA ILE A 171 4.37 -4.38 -0.04
C ILE A 171 3.89 -4.27 -1.50
N ALA A 172 3.58 -3.05 -1.93
CA ALA A 172 3.25 -2.79 -3.32
C ALA A 172 4.53 -2.75 -4.15
N THR A 173 4.65 -3.61 -5.17
CA THR A 173 5.86 -3.72 -5.99
C THR A 173 6.28 -2.39 -6.62
N HIS A 174 5.33 -1.66 -7.20
CA HIS A 174 5.59 -0.34 -7.79
C HIS A 174 6.02 0.71 -6.75
N ALA A 175 5.78 0.47 -5.47
CA ALA A 175 6.20 1.34 -4.37
C ALA A 175 7.42 0.79 -3.62
N SER A 176 8.25 -0.03 -4.29
CA SER A 176 9.42 -0.66 -3.68
C SER A 176 10.64 -0.64 -4.59
N LEU A 177 11.84 -0.49 -4.01
CA LEU A 177 13.12 -0.70 -4.69
C LEU A 177 13.73 -1.97 -4.11
N ALA A 178 14.02 -2.95 -4.97
CA ALA A 178 14.48 -4.24 -4.51
C ALA A 178 15.96 -4.46 -4.81
N PRO A 179 16.74 -5.01 -3.86
CA PRO A 179 18.09 -5.44 -4.14
C PRO A 179 18.07 -6.50 -5.24
N THR A 180 18.83 -6.31 -6.31
CA THR A 180 18.87 -7.19 -7.49
C THR A 180 19.21 -8.62 -7.08
N LYS A 181 20.23 -8.78 -6.22
CA LYS A 181 20.63 -10.10 -5.68
C LYS A 181 19.53 -10.75 -4.85
N ALA A 182 18.72 -9.97 -4.14
CA ALA A 182 17.62 -10.49 -3.34
C ALA A 182 16.50 -11.04 -4.23
N LEU A 183 16.14 -10.32 -5.31
CA LEU A 183 15.18 -10.81 -6.31
C LEU A 183 15.68 -12.08 -7.01
N LEU A 184 16.94 -12.12 -7.42
CA LEU A 184 17.54 -13.32 -7.99
C LEU A 184 17.49 -14.51 -7.00
N SER A 185 17.84 -14.27 -5.74
CA SER A 185 17.75 -15.30 -4.69
C SER A 185 16.32 -15.77 -4.41
N ALA A 186 15.32 -14.90 -4.63
CA ALA A 186 13.91 -15.24 -4.52
C ALA A 186 13.42 -16.17 -5.65
N GLY A 187 14.27 -16.44 -6.65
CA GLY A 187 13.94 -17.23 -7.83
C GLY A 187 13.40 -16.39 -8.99
N GLY A 188 13.73 -15.09 -9.03
CA GLY A 188 13.24 -14.17 -10.05
C GLY A 188 11.73 -13.97 -9.91
N PHE A 189 11.03 -13.93 -11.04
CA PHE A 189 9.59 -13.76 -11.26
C PHE A 189 9.03 -15.02 -11.95
N PRO A 190 8.62 -16.04 -11.17
CA PRO A 190 8.10 -17.28 -11.74
C PRO A 190 6.87 -17.07 -12.63
N GLN A 191 7.03 -17.25 -13.95
CA GLN A 191 5.97 -17.01 -14.95
C GLN A 191 4.64 -17.71 -14.65
N LYS A 192 4.68 -18.91 -14.06
CA LYS A 192 3.49 -19.68 -13.69
C LYS A 192 2.63 -18.99 -12.61
N MET A 193 3.18 -18.05 -11.85
CA MET A 193 2.47 -17.25 -10.85
C MET A 193 1.74 -16.04 -11.42
N LYS A 194 1.94 -15.71 -12.71
CA LYS A 194 1.21 -14.64 -13.43
C LYS A 194 1.20 -13.32 -12.64
N TRP A 195 0.02 -12.74 -12.41
CA TRP A 195 -0.19 -11.45 -11.72
C TRP A 195 0.10 -11.45 -10.21
N HIS A 196 0.62 -12.56 -9.66
CA HIS A 196 1.12 -12.63 -8.28
C HIS A 196 2.65 -12.82 -8.24
N THR A 197 3.31 -12.87 -9.39
CA THR A 197 4.75 -13.13 -9.45
C THR A 197 5.56 -12.04 -8.77
N ASP A 198 5.19 -10.78 -9.01
CA ASP A 198 5.86 -9.60 -8.46
C ASP A 198 5.67 -9.54 -6.93
N TRP A 199 4.43 -9.73 -6.48
CA TRP A 199 4.09 -9.86 -5.06
C TRP A 199 4.95 -10.95 -4.41
N PHE A 200 4.99 -12.15 -4.98
CA PHE A 200 5.74 -13.27 -4.43
C PHE A 200 7.22 -12.94 -4.28
N SER A 201 7.86 -12.47 -5.35
CA SER A 201 9.30 -12.21 -5.41
C SER A 201 9.73 -11.12 -4.44
N VAL A 202 8.97 -10.02 -4.38
CA VAL A 202 9.26 -8.88 -3.48
C VAL A 202 9.08 -9.29 -2.02
N HIS A 203 8.07 -10.10 -1.68
CA HIS A 203 7.87 -10.54 -0.28
C HIS A 203 8.94 -11.56 0.15
N VAL A 204 9.36 -12.47 -0.74
CA VAL A 204 10.50 -13.36 -0.46
C VAL A 204 11.78 -12.55 -0.27
N ALA A 205 12.03 -11.54 -1.11
CA ALA A 205 13.17 -10.65 -0.97
C ALA A 205 13.13 -9.90 0.38
N ALA A 206 11.99 -9.27 0.72
CA ALA A 206 11.78 -8.59 2.00
C ALA A 206 12.11 -9.50 3.21
N LEU A 207 11.62 -10.74 3.19
CA LEU A 207 11.83 -11.69 4.27
C LEU A 207 13.27 -12.18 4.40
N ARG A 208 14.12 -11.94 3.40
CA ARG A 208 15.53 -12.34 3.39
C ARG A 208 16.48 -11.17 3.64
N THR A 209 16.15 -9.97 3.18
CA THR A 209 17.01 -8.78 3.34
C THR A 209 16.53 -7.79 4.40
N GLY A 210 15.29 -7.94 4.87
CA GLY A 210 14.65 -6.93 5.70
C GLY A 210 14.05 -5.82 4.84
N ILE A 211 13.46 -4.84 5.50
CA ILE A 211 12.84 -3.70 4.81
C ILE A 211 13.32 -2.39 5.39
N GLN A 212 13.21 -1.32 4.62
CA GLN A 212 13.32 0.04 5.13
C GLN A 212 12.22 0.89 4.54
N TYR A 213 11.42 1.52 5.40
CA TYR A 213 10.37 2.43 4.98
C TYR A 213 10.94 3.81 4.67
N VAL A 214 10.50 4.41 3.57
CA VAL A 214 10.84 5.78 3.20
C VAL A 214 9.55 6.61 3.14
N PRO A 215 9.41 7.68 3.94
CA PRO A 215 8.16 8.45 4.04
C PRO A 215 7.99 9.45 2.88
N VAL A 216 8.31 9.05 1.65
CA VAL A 216 8.04 9.84 0.43
C VAL A 216 7.55 8.92 -0.70
N PRO A 217 6.34 9.15 -1.25
CA PRO A 217 5.76 8.27 -2.26
C PRO A 217 6.67 8.07 -3.47
N LEU A 218 6.93 6.80 -3.81
CA LEU A 218 7.86 6.43 -4.88
C LEU A 218 7.21 6.42 -6.26
N ALA A 219 5.93 6.06 -6.33
CA ALA A 219 5.24 5.83 -7.58
C ALA A 219 3.74 6.15 -7.50
N CYS A 220 3.13 6.18 -8.67
CA CYS A 220 1.71 6.29 -8.89
C CYS A 220 1.25 5.16 -9.81
N TRP A 221 0.31 4.36 -9.32
CA TRP A 221 -0.35 3.31 -10.07
C TRP A 221 -1.58 3.86 -10.81
N ARG A 222 -1.64 3.66 -12.12
CA ARG A 222 -2.82 4.00 -12.92
C ARG A 222 -3.82 2.85 -12.85
N GLN A 223 -4.96 3.12 -12.23
CA GLN A 223 -6.05 2.15 -12.18
C GLN A 223 -7.00 2.35 -13.36
N SER A 224 -7.19 1.29 -14.14
CA SER A 224 -8.18 1.20 -15.21
C SER A 224 -8.94 -0.12 -15.13
N ALA A 225 -10.19 -0.13 -15.58
CA ALA A 225 -10.99 -1.36 -15.68
C ALA A 225 -10.37 -2.40 -16.63
N ALA A 226 -9.59 -1.96 -17.62
CA ALA A 226 -8.92 -2.82 -18.61
C ALA A 226 -7.57 -3.38 -18.15
N GLY A 227 -7.10 -3.01 -16.95
CA GLY A 227 -5.77 -3.41 -16.47
C GLY A 227 -5.54 -4.92 -16.46
N TYR A 228 -4.30 -5.34 -16.73
CA TYR A 228 -3.89 -6.75 -16.82
C TYR A 228 -4.29 -7.56 -15.58
N SER A 229 -4.05 -7.01 -14.38
CA SER A 229 -4.39 -7.67 -13.11
C SER A 229 -5.90 -7.78 -12.90
N HIS A 230 -6.65 -6.72 -13.21
CA HIS A 230 -8.10 -6.70 -13.00
C HIS A 230 -8.82 -7.69 -13.94
N SER A 231 -8.52 -7.63 -15.23
CA SER A 231 -9.09 -8.53 -16.24
C SER A 231 -8.76 -10.00 -15.94
N SER A 232 -7.54 -10.28 -15.47
CA SER A 232 -7.08 -11.64 -15.20
C SER A 232 -7.64 -12.25 -13.91
N ARG A 233 -7.96 -11.43 -12.90
CA ARG A 233 -8.50 -11.88 -11.59
C ARG A 233 -9.97 -12.30 -11.63
N SER A 234 -10.70 -11.96 -12.68
CA SER A 234 -12.14 -12.28 -12.82
C SER A 234 -12.45 -13.79 -12.83
N GLY A 235 -11.49 -14.65 -13.14
CA GLY A 235 -11.67 -16.10 -13.22
C GLY A 235 -11.27 -16.86 -11.96
N ALA A 236 -12.25 -17.29 -11.15
CA ALA A 236 -12.00 -18.05 -9.91
C ALA A 236 -11.11 -19.30 -10.11
N LYS A 237 -11.29 -20.05 -11.21
CA LYS A 237 -10.44 -21.21 -11.53
C LYS A 237 -8.99 -20.81 -11.77
N ARG A 238 -8.75 -19.79 -12.62
CA ARG A 238 -7.41 -19.30 -12.96
C ARG A 238 -6.69 -18.77 -11.71
N GLN A 239 -7.42 -18.06 -10.84
CA GLN A 239 -6.89 -17.61 -9.56
C GLN A 239 -6.45 -18.77 -8.66
N ARG A 240 -7.25 -19.85 -8.57
CA ARG A 240 -6.85 -21.06 -7.82
C ARG A 240 -5.64 -21.76 -8.42
N ASP A 241 -5.50 -21.78 -9.74
CA ASP A 241 -4.34 -22.39 -10.39
C ASP A 241 -3.06 -21.62 -10.07
N VAL A 242 -3.10 -20.28 -10.09
CA VAL A 242 -1.99 -19.42 -9.64
C VAL A 242 -1.65 -19.67 -8.17
N LEU A 243 -2.66 -19.73 -7.28
CA LEU A 243 -2.45 -20.01 -5.85
C LEU A 243 -1.83 -21.39 -5.61
N ARG A 244 -2.21 -22.40 -6.40
CA ARG A 244 -1.61 -23.74 -6.33
C ARG A 244 -0.16 -23.74 -6.76
N GLU A 245 0.23 -22.91 -7.71
CA GLU A 245 1.62 -22.74 -8.12
C GLU A 245 2.45 -22.10 -6.99
N ILE A 246 1.93 -21.06 -6.35
CA ILE A 246 2.54 -20.44 -5.17
C ILE A 246 2.73 -21.49 -4.06
N LEU A 247 1.68 -22.22 -3.71
CA LEU A 247 1.73 -23.28 -2.70
C LEU A 247 2.76 -24.36 -3.06
N SER A 248 2.78 -24.82 -4.32
CA SER A 248 3.73 -25.83 -4.80
C SER A 248 5.16 -25.32 -4.75
N THR A 249 5.40 -24.06 -5.12
CA THR A 249 6.71 -23.44 -5.07
C THR A 249 7.21 -23.31 -3.64
N LEU A 250 6.35 -22.85 -2.72
CA LEU A 250 6.71 -22.73 -1.32
C LEU A 250 7.04 -24.07 -0.66
N THR A 251 6.56 -25.21 -1.19
CA THR A 251 6.94 -26.54 -0.69
C THR A 251 8.37 -26.97 -1.01
N LYS A 252 9.06 -26.29 -1.93
CA LYS A 252 10.43 -26.65 -2.30
C LYS A 252 11.42 -26.25 -1.17
N PRO A 253 12.55 -26.97 -0.99
CA PRO A 253 13.48 -26.74 0.12
C PRO A 253 14.05 -25.32 0.17
N GLU A 254 14.29 -24.70 -0.99
CA GLU A 254 14.87 -23.37 -1.12
C GLU A 254 13.98 -22.24 -0.60
N TYR A 255 12.70 -22.50 -0.30
CA TYR A 255 11.76 -21.55 0.31
C TYR A 255 11.40 -21.88 1.76
N SER A 256 12.05 -22.88 2.37
CA SER A 256 11.74 -23.32 3.75
C SER A 256 11.86 -22.21 4.79
N ASP A 257 12.75 -21.24 4.56
CA ASP A 257 13.05 -20.11 5.44
C ASP A 257 11.96 -19.02 5.46
N VAL A 258 11.11 -18.96 4.43
CA VAL A 258 10.03 -17.97 4.25
C VAL A 258 8.64 -18.59 4.20
N ARG A 259 8.53 -19.90 3.93
CA ARG A 259 7.28 -20.65 3.70
C ARG A 259 6.19 -20.35 4.73
N GLU A 260 6.48 -20.56 6.02
CA GLU A 260 5.48 -20.41 7.07
C GLU A 260 5.01 -18.95 7.22
N ILE A 261 5.85 -17.98 6.86
CA ILE A 261 5.49 -16.56 6.92
C ILE A 261 4.57 -16.20 5.75
N ILE A 262 4.95 -16.57 4.53
CA ILE A 262 4.18 -16.27 3.32
C ILE A 262 2.81 -16.95 3.37
N LEU A 263 2.74 -18.16 3.93
CA LEU A 263 1.49 -18.90 4.14
C LEU A 263 0.79 -18.55 5.44
N SER A 264 1.30 -17.59 6.21
CA SER A 264 0.59 -17.09 7.38
C SER A 264 -0.62 -16.27 6.92
N PRO A 265 -1.75 -16.34 7.62
CA PRO A 265 -2.93 -15.53 7.31
C PRO A 265 -2.71 -14.02 7.49
N ASN A 266 -1.55 -13.61 8.03
CA ASN A 266 -1.18 -12.23 8.28
C ASN A 266 -0.38 -11.61 7.13
N MET A 267 0.37 -12.40 6.34
CA MET A 267 1.02 -11.91 5.11
C MET A 267 0.04 -11.79 3.94
N THR A 268 -1.21 -12.17 4.18
CA THR A 268 -2.25 -12.33 3.18
C THR A 268 -3.21 -11.14 2.95
N PRO A 269 -2.96 -9.87 3.30
CA PRO A 269 -3.90 -8.79 2.97
C PRO A 269 -4.26 -8.70 1.48
N LEU A 270 -3.39 -9.17 0.57
CA LEU A 270 -3.69 -9.26 -0.86
C LEU A 270 -4.38 -10.57 -1.29
N LEU A 271 -4.21 -11.69 -0.56
CA LEU A 271 -5.09 -12.85 -0.79
C LEU A 271 -6.40 -12.73 0.00
N ASP A 272 -6.65 -11.63 0.70
CA ASP A 272 -7.89 -11.45 1.43
C ASP A 272 -9.07 -11.04 0.54
N ASP A 273 -8.81 -10.41 -0.61
CA ASP A 273 -9.79 -10.25 -1.69
C ASP A 273 -10.06 -11.57 -2.45
N ILE A 274 -9.35 -12.64 -2.08
CA ILE A 274 -9.45 -13.99 -2.66
C ILE A 274 -9.26 -15.06 -1.56
N ALA A 275 -9.67 -14.78 -0.31
CA ALA A 275 -9.43 -15.63 0.84
C ALA A 275 -10.13 -16.98 0.68
N CYS A 276 -11.33 -16.96 0.12
CA CYS A 276 -12.06 -18.14 -0.30
C CYS A 276 -11.26 -18.94 -1.33
N GLN A 277 -10.66 -18.29 -2.34
CA GLN A 277 -9.86 -19.01 -3.33
C GLN A 277 -8.59 -19.59 -2.73
N THR A 278 -7.98 -18.90 -1.76
CA THR A 278 -6.81 -19.38 -1.01
C THR A 278 -7.16 -20.60 -0.18
N LEU A 279 -8.27 -20.55 0.59
CA LEU A 279 -8.76 -21.68 1.36
C LEU A 279 -9.08 -22.87 0.44
N LEU A 280 -9.77 -22.65 -0.68
CA LEU A 280 -10.07 -23.69 -1.66
C LEU A 280 -8.80 -24.27 -2.31
N ALA A 281 -7.79 -23.44 -2.57
CA ALA A 281 -6.50 -23.91 -3.10
C ALA A 281 -5.78 -24.81 -2.09
N ILE A 282 -5.74 -24.43 -0.81
CA ILE A 282 -5.19 -25.24 0.29
C ILE A 282 -5.95 -26.56 0.42
N LEU A 283 -7.29 -26.53 0.44
CA LEU A 283 -8.11 -27.73 0.59
C LEU A 283 -8.03 -28.66 -0.62
N SER A 284 -7.69 -28.14 -1.81
CA SER A 284 -7.70 -28.94 -3.05
C SER A 284 -6.67 -30.06 -3.14
N ARG A 285 -5.65 -30.11 -2.27
CA ARG A 285 -4.66 -31.20 -2.24
C ARG A 285 -4.25 -31.52 -0.80
N PRO A 286 -4.27 -32.79 -0.35
CA PRO A 286 -3.91 -33.17 1.03
C PRO A 286 -2.52 -32.67 1.47
N ARG A 287 -1.55 -32.66 0.55
CA ARG A 287 -0.19 -32.15 0.83
C ARG A 287 -0.13 -30.67 1.25
N TYR A 288 -1.16 -29.88 0.97
CA TYR A 288 -1.26 -28.47 1.37
C TYR A 288 -1.97 -28.28 2.71
N TRP A 289 -2.68 -29.29 3.22
CA TRP A 289 -3.45 -29.17 4.47
C TRP A 289 -2.60 -28.84 5.69
N ARG A 290 -1.29 -29.17 5.67
CA ARG A 290 -0.32 -28.74 6.69
C ARG A 290 -0.22 -27.22 6.84
N PHE A 291 -0.61 -26.46 5.82
CA PHE A 291 -0.63 -25.00 5.81
C PHE A 291 -1.99 -24.43 6.24
N LEU A 292 -2.99 -25.28 6.45
CA LEU A 292 -4.27 -24.83 6.96
C LEU A 292 -4.10 -24.28 8.37
N ARG A 293 -4.69 -23.11 8.62
CA ARG A 293 -4.65 -22.38 9.88
C ARG A 293 -6.03 -21.80 10.15
N ARG A 294 -6.37 -21.57 11.41
CA ARG A 294 -7.67 -20.96 11.79
C ARG A 294 -7.89 -19.61 11.10
N GLY A 295 -6.83 -18.83 10.86
CA GLY A 295 -6.90 -17.55 10.15
C GLY A 295 -7.39 -17.66 8.71
N HIS A 296 -7.06 -18.74 7.98
CA HIS A 296 -7.54 -18.96 6.62
C HIS A 296 -9.07 -19.11 6.57
N LEU A 297 -9.63 -19.89 7.49
CA LEU A 297 -11.08 -20.05 7.61
C LEU A 297 -11.75 -18.74 8.01
N ARG A 298 -11.17 -18.02 8.98
CA ARG A 298 -11.66 -16.70 9.41
C ARG A 298 -11.69 -15.71 8.26
N ASN A 299 -10.62 -15.60 7.48
CA ASN A 299 -10.54 -14.65 6.37
C ASN A 299 -11.51 -15.03 5.23
N ALA A 300 -11.68 -16.32 4.92
CA ALA A 300 -12.67 -16.77 3.94
C ALA A 300 -14.12 -16.49 4.41
N LEU A 301 -14.42 -16.72 5.69
CA LEU A 301 -15.72 -16.37 6.27
C LEU A 301 -15.95 -14.86 6.24
N HIS A 302 -14.91 -14.05 6.53
CA HIS A 302 -14.96 -12.60 6.43
C HIS A 302 -15.30 -12.15 5.02
N GLU A 303 -14.59 -12.64 3.99
CA GLU A 303 -14.86 -12.32 2.59
C GLU A 303 -16.28 -12.73 2.19
N ALA A 304 -16.73 -13.92 2.59
CA ALA A 304 -18.08 -14.40 2.29
C ALA A 304 -19.18 -13.58 3.00
N ALA A 305 -18.90 -13.09 4.22
CA ALA A 305 -19.83 -12.31 5.02
C ALA A 305 -19.81 -10.81 4.68
N ALA A 306 -18.70 -10.28 4.16
CA ALA A 306 -18.51 -8.85 3.88
C ALA A 306 -19.65 -8.22 3.06
N PRO A 307 -20.20 -8.87 2.00
CA PRO A 307 -21.35 -8.34 1.29
C PRO A 307 -22.58 -8.14 2.18
N TRP A 308 -22.79 -9.00 3.18
CA TRP A 308 -23.94 -8.99 4.09
C TRP A 308 -23.80 -8.00 5.26
N ILE A 309 -22.56 -7.70 5.63
CA ILE A 309 -22.16 -6.87 6.77
C ILE A 309 -22.10 -5.37 6.42
N SER A 310 -22.28 -4.98 5.15
CA SER A 310 -22.32 -3.54 4.83
C SER A 310 -23.54 -2.82 5.39
N GLU A 311 -23.41 -1.51 5.65
CA GLU A 311 -24.45 -0.65 6.26
C GLU A 311 -25.79 -0.68 5.50
N ASN A 312 -25.73 -0.94 4.19
CA ASN A 312 -26.89 -0.97 3.30
C ASN A 312 -27.54 -2.37 3.19
N ARG A 313 -26.96 -3.39 3.81
CA ARG A 313 -27.46 -4.77 3.81
C ARG A 313 -28.10 -5.14 5.14
N LEU A 314 -28.49 -6.41 5.29
CA LEU A 314 -29.23 -6.92 6.44
C LEU A 314 -28.57 -6.58 7.78
N GLY A 315 -27.23 -6.70 7.88
CA GLY A 315 -26.50 -6.38 9.11
C GLY A 315 -26.68 -4.93 9.55
N GLY A 316 -26.47 -3.98 8.63
CA GLY A 316 -26.67 -2.56 8.91
C GLY A 316 -28.13 -2.19 9.21
N LYS A 317 -29.08 -2.79 8.49
CA LYS A 317 -30.52 -2.58 8.73
C LYS A 317 -30.94 -3.08 10.12
N LEU A 318 -30.43 -4.23 10.55
CA LEU A 318 -30.69 -4.79 11.88
C LEU A 318 -30.09 -3.91 12.97
N LEU A 319 -28.86 -3.41 12.80
CA LEU A 319 -28.24 -2.48 13.73
C LEU A 319 -29.07 -1.19 13.87
N LYS A 320 -29.52 -0.60 12.75
CA LYS A 320 -30.42 0.57 12.73
C LYS A 320 -31.76 0.29 13.42
N TRP A 321 -32.27 -0.94 13.33
CA TRP A 321 -33.49 -1.35 14.04
C TRP A 321 -33.26 -1.47 15.55
N LEU A 322 -32.14 -2.09 15.97
CA LEU A 322 -31.75 -2.19 17.38
C LEU A 322 -31.52 -0.80 18.00
N ASP A 323 -30.90 0.12 17.25
CA ASP A 323 -30.70 1.52 17.66
C ASP A 323 -32.02 2.25 17.89
N ARG A 324 -33.08 1.95 17.15
CA ARG A 324 -34.41 2.57 17.37
C ARG A 324 -35.08 2.12 18.66
N HIS A 325 -34.74 0.92 19.16
CA HIS A 325 -35.41 0.31 20.31
C HIS A 325 -34.51 0.19 21.56
N HIS A 326 -33.36 0.87 21.57
CA HIS A 326 -32.34 0.82 22.65
C HIS A 326 -32.83 1.26 24.05
N ARG A 327 -34.02 1.88 24.15
CA ARG A 327 -34.62 2.28 25.44
C ARG A 327 -34.99 1.10 26.33
N ILE A 328 -35.10 -0.10 25.75
CA ILE A 328 -35.34 -1.34 26.50
C ILE A 328 -33.98 -1.90 26.99
N LYS A 329 -33.81 -2.03 28.31
CA LYS A 329 -32.52 -2.47 28.93
C LYS A 329 -31.98 -3.77 28.33
N SER A 330 -32.83 -4.77 28.06
CA SER A 330 -32.43 -6.05 27.46
C SER A 330 -31.87 -5.88 26.05
N LEU A 331 -32.47 -5.00 25.25
CA LEU A 331 -32.00 -4.71 23.89
C LEU A 331 -30.65 -3.99 23.87
N ARG A 332 -30.29 -3.26 24.92
CA ARG A 332 -28.96 -2.63 25.03
C ARG A 332 -27.83 -3.68 25.09
N PHE A 333 -28.02 -4.75 25.85
CA PHE A 333 -27.04 -5.84 25.93
C PHE A 333 -26.93 -6.58 24.60
N VAL A 334 -28.07 -6.93 23.99
CA VAL A 334 -28.13 -7.60 22.68
C VAL A 334 -27.46 -6.75 21.60
N ARG A 335 -27.72 -5.43 21.59
CA ARG A 335 -27.08 -4.47 20.69
C ARG A 335 -25.57 -4.47 20.83
N GLN A 336 -25.04 -4.39 22.05
CA GLN A 336 -23.59 -4.39 22.26
C GLN A 336 -22.97 -5.69 21.74
N LYS A 337 -23.55 -6.85 22.06
CA LYS A 337 -23.08 -8.15 21.55
C LYS A 337 -23.15 -8.25 20.03
N PHE A 338 -24.18 -7.67 19.43
CA PHE A 338 -24.30 -7.61 17.97
C PHE A 338 -23.23 -6.71 17.34
N ILE A 339 -22.93 -5.55 17.94
CA ILE A 339 -21.82 -4.68 17.50
C ILE A 339 -20.48 -5.40 17.63
N ASP A 340 -20.23 -6.04 18.76
CA ASP A 340 -18.99 -6.81 18.98
C ASP A 340 -18.83 -7.91 17.92
N LEU A 341 -19.90 -8.66 17.65
CA LEU A 341 -19.91 -9.69 16.61
C LEU A 341 -19.73 -9.09 15.21
N PHE A 342 -20.42 -7.99 14.90
CA PHE A 342 -20.31 -7.27 13.63
C PHE A 342 -18.88 -6.79 13.39
N LEU A 343 -18.25 -6.21 14.42
CA LEU A 343 -16.87 -5.74 14.37
C LEU A 343 -15.90 -6.91 14.19
N LEU A 344 -16.09 -7.99 14.94
CA LEU A 344 -15.25 -9.19 14.84
C LEU A 344 -15.36 -9.86 13.47
N LEU A 345 -16.58 -10.06 12.96
CA LEU A 345 -16.84 -10.60 11.62
C LEU A 345 -16.39 -9.63 10.53
N GLY A 346 -16.36 -8.33 10.83
CA GLY A 346 -15.82 -7.28 9.97
C GLY A 346 -14.30 -7.17 10.01
N GLY A 347 -13.61 -7.96 10.84
CA GLY A 347 -12.16 -8.00 10.95
C GLY A 347 -11.55 -6.96 11.91
N ALA A 348 -12.38 -6.20 12.62
CA ALA A 348 -11.91 -5.26 13.63
C ALA A 348 -11.30 -5.97 14.85
N GLN A 349 -10.43 -5.28 15.55
CA GLN A 349 -9.92 -5.69 16.84
C GLN A 349 -10.52 -4.80 17.93
N VAL A 350 -11.23 -5.41 18.88
CA VAL A 350 -11.92 -4.69 19.95
C VAL A 350 -11.43 -5.23 21.28
N GLY A 351 -10.93 -4.33 22.13
CA GLY A 351 -10.49 -4.61 23.48
C GLY A 351 -11.64 -4.91 24.44
N ARG A 352 -11.31 -5.04 25.72
CA ARG A 352 -12.25 -5.29 26.80
C ARG A 352 -12.95 -4.00 27.21
N ASN A 353 -14.20 -4.13 27.66
CA ASN A 353 -14.98 -3.01 28.21
C ASN A 353 -15.13 -1.80 27.27
N VAL A 354 -15.21 -2.07 25.96
CA VAL A 354 -15.51 -1.04 24.96
C VAL A 354 -17.01 -0.75 24.99
N ARG A 355 -17.37 0.53 25.11
CA ARG A 355 -18.77 0.98 25.21
C ARG A 355 -19.11 1.91 24.06
N PHE A 356 -20.15 1.54 23.28
CA PHE A 356 -20.67 2.38 22.21
C PHE A 356 -21.95 3.10 22.64
N GLY A 357 -21.94 4.43 22.53
CA GLY A 357 -23.14 5.27 22.64
C GLY A 357 -24.20 4.93 21.60
N ASN A 358 -25.29 5.67 21.61
CA ASN A 358 -26.40 5.49 20.69
C ASN A 358 -26.04 6.01 19.29
N LYS A 359 -26.64 5.43 18.24
CA LYS A 359 -26.48 5.88 16.84
C LYS A 359 -25.02 5.92 16.37
N VAL A 360 -24.20 4.96 16.80
CA VAL A 360 -22.83 4.84 16.33
C VAL A 360 -22.83 4.17 14.96
N THR A 361 -22.18 4.80 13.99
CA THR A 361 -22.03 4.27 12.63
C THR A 361 -20.59 3.82 12.43
N ILE A 362 -20.39 2.59 11.93
CA ILE A 362 -19.06 2.05 11.66
C ILE A 362 -19.00 1.52 10.22
N CYS A 363 -18.11 2.09 9.42
CA CYS A 363 -17.85 1.71 8.04
C CYS A 363 -16.40 1.23 7.89
N GLY A 364 -16.19 0.10 7.20
CA GLY A 364 -14.86 -0.47 6.97
C GLY A 364 -14.18 -1.00 8.25
N PRO A 365 -14.80 -1.87 9.06
CA PRO A 365 -14.26 -2.29 10.36
C PRO A 365 -12.90 -3.02 10.29
N ARG A 366 -12.46 -3.51 9.13
CA ARG A 366 -11.26 -4.35 9.00
C ARG A 366 -9.97 -3.69 9.52
N GLY A 367 -9.81 -2.38 9.30
CA GLY A 367 -8.65 -1.62 9.78
C GLY A 367 -8.80 -1.07 11.19
N LEU A 368 -9.96 -1.28 11.82
CA LEU A 368 -10.31 -0.67 13.10
C LEU A 368 -9.72 -1.46 14.27
N ARG A 369 -8.95 -0.79 15.12
CA ARG A 369 -8.42 -1.33 16.36
C ARG A 369 -8.80 -0.42 17.52
N ILE A 370 -9.41 -1.01 18.53
CA ILE A 370 -9.88 -0.33 19.73
C ILE A 370 -9.25 -1.03 20.92
N GLY A 371 -8.53 -0.28 21.75
CA GLY A 371 -7.95 -0.75 23.00
C GLY A 371 -8.99 -1.07 24.07
N ASP A 372 -8.51 -1.30 25.28
CA ASP A 372 -9.36 -1.62 26.43
C ASP A 372 -9.97 -0.34 27.03
N ASN A 373 -11.15 -0.45 27.62
CA ASN A 373 -11.83 0.65 28.35
C ASN A 373 -12.11 1.90 27.51
N VAL A 374 -12.31 1.74 26.20
CA VAL A 374 -12.65 2.86 25.30
C VAL A 374 -14.15 3.15 25.34
N THR A 375 -14.52 4.43 25.42
CA THR A 375 -15.92 4.86 25.39
C THR A 375 -16.18 5.77 24.21
N PHE A 376 -17.21 5.46 23.41
CA PHE A 376 -17.71 6.30 22.34
C PHE A 376 -19.02 6.96 22.76
N GLY A 377 -19.10 8.27 22.59
CA GLY A 377 -20.31 9.05 22.80
C GLY A 377 -21.40 8.74 21.77
N ASP A 378 -22.53 9.42 21.93
CA ASP A 378 -23.67 9.29 21.04
C ASP A 378 -23.37 9.94 19.68
N GLY A 379 -23.84 9.31 18.60
CA GLY A 379 -23.71 9.84 17.24
C GLY A 379 -22.30 9.76 16.64
N VAL A 380 -21.38 9.04 17.26
CA VAL A 380 -20.02 8.87 16.71
C VAL A 380 -20.08 8.14 15.36
N SER A 381 -19.34 8.65 14.38
CA SER A 381 -19.19 8.04 13.06
C SER A 381 -17.75 7.64 12.82
N ILE A 382 -17.50 6.34 12.61
CA ILE A 382 -16.20 5.75 12.34
C ILE A 382 -16.15 5.27 10.89
N ARG A 383 -15.27 5.85 10.07
CA ARG A 383 -14.96 5.40 8.71
C ARG A 383 -13.51 4.94 8.66
N ALA A 384 -13.31 3.64 8.91
CA ALA A 384 -12.01 2.97 8.99
C ALA A 384 -11.61 2.27 7.66
N SER A 385 -11.83 2.95 6.53
CA SER A 385 -11.44 2.48 5.19
C SER A 385 -9.91 2.34 5.00
N HIS A 386 -9.13 2.76 5.99
CA HIS A 386 -7.69 2.54 6.18
C HIS A 386 -7.44 2.33 7.68
N PRO A 387 -6.29 1.75 8.11
CA PRO A 387 -5.99 1.51 9.52
C PRO A 387 -6.34 2.69 10.44
N LEU A 388 -7.11 2.39 11.49
CA LEU A 388 -7.56 3.32 12.50
C LEU A 388 -7.35 2.65 13.86
N ALA A 389 -6.41 3.17 14.65
CA ALA A 389 -6.08 2.64 15.96
C ALA A 389 -6.47 3.64 17.06
N ILE A 390 -7.13 3.13 18.10
CA ILE A 390 -7.54 3.89 19.29
C ILE A 390 -6.95 3.18 20.51
N GLY A 391 -6.07 3.86 21.24
CA GLY A 391 -5.43 3.35 22.44
C GLY A 391 -6.41 3.18 23.61
N SER A 392 -5.99 2.40 24.60
CA SER A 392 -6.78 2.07 25.78
C SER A 392 -7.11 3.29 26.63
N GLY A 393 -8.22 3.26 27.37
CA GLY A 393 -8.66 4.33 28.27
C GLY A 393 -9.16 5.61 27.57
N THR A 394 -9.19 5.61 26.23
CA THR A 394 -9.59 6.77 25.44
C THR A 394 -11.11 7.02 25.48
N GLN A 395 -11.49 8.28 25.62
CA GLN A 395 -12.88 8.73 25.65
C GLN A 395 -13.17 9.63 24.44
N ILE A 396 -14.18 9.26 23.66
CA ILE A 396 -14.60 9.96 22.46
C ILE A 396 -15.96 10.60 22.73
N GLY A 397 -16.04 11.92 22.63
CA GLY A 397 -17.24 12.69 22.85
C GLY A 397 -18.35 12.44 21.84
N ASN A 398 -19.47 13.14 22.00
CA ASN A 398 -20.64 12.97 21.14
C ASN A 398 -20.38 13.54 19.74
N ASN A 399 -20.99 12.94 18.72
CA ASN A 399 -20.93 13.36 17.32
C ASN A 399 -19.51 13.53 16.76
N VAL A 400 -18.53 12.83 17.32
CA VAL A 400 -17.17 12.82 16.78
C VAL A 400 -17.16 12.02 15.48
N ARG A 401 -16.43 12.52 14.49
CA ARG A 401 -16.19 11.82 13.21
C ARG A 401 -14.74 11.39 13.12
N LEU A 402 -14.52 10.09 13.02
CA LEU A 402 -13.20 9.51 12.76
C LEU A 402 -13.18 9.03 11.32
N GLU A 403 -12.46 9.73 10.45
CA GLU A 403 -12.49 9.52 9.01
C GLU A 403 -11.08 9.29 8.47
N SER A 404 -10.66 8.03 8.36
CA SER A 404 -9.35 7.64 7.78
C SER A 404 -9.23 7.92 6.28
N VAL A 405 -10.33 8.33 5.65
CA VAL A 405 -10.44 8.69 4.24
C VAL A 405 -11.30 9.93 4.09
N ASN A 406 -10.79 10.97 3.43
CA ASN A 406 -11.57 12.15 3.06
C ASN A 406 -11.12 12.73 1.70
N PHE A 407 -11.92 13.64 1.14
CA PHE A 407 -11.51 14.42 -0.03
C PHE A 407 -10.85 15.73 0.40
N SER A 408 -9.80 16.16 -0.31
CA SER A 408 -9.28 17.51 -0.15
C SER A 408 -10.33 18.54 -0.54
N LYS A 409 -10.43 19.63 0.23
CA LYS A 409 -11.31 20.76 -0.07
C LYS A 409 -10.64 21.82 -0.93
N LYS A 410 -9.31 21.73 -1.14
CA LYS A 410 -8.48 22.81 -1.67
C LYS A 410 -8.06 22.59 -3.13
N THR A 411 -8.52 21.53 -3.78
CA THR A 411 -7.99 21.10 -5.07
C THR A 411 -9.06 21.09 -6.14
N GLU A 412 -8.71 21.59 -7.32
CA GLU A 412 -9.53 21.46 -8.54
C GLU A 412 -9.64 19.99 -8.97
N VAL A 413 -8.60 19.19 -8.67
CA VAL A 413 -8.61 17.74 -8.84
C VAL A 413 -9.32 17.08 -7.67
N ARG A 414 -10.14 16.07 -7.93
CA ARG A 414 -10.74 15.25 -6.87
C ARG A 414 -9.65 14.41 -6.19
N PHE A 415 -9.09 14.91 -5.08
CA PHE A 415 -8.01 14.25 -4.35
C PHE A 415 -8.54 13.51 -3.12
N LEU A 416 -8.53 12.17 -3.16
CA LEU A 416 -8.87 11.32 -2.02
C LEU A 416 -7.61 11.04 -1.19
N ARG A 417 -7.69 11.30 0.11
CA ARG A 417 -6.56 11.13 1.03
C ARG A 417 -6.87 9.93 1.91
N LYS A 418 -6.06 8.88 1.82
CA LYS A 418 -6.23 7.63 2.59
C LYS A 418 -4.99 7.40 3.45
N LYS A 419 -5.09 7.68 4.74
CA LYS A 419 -3.96 7.63 5.68
C LYS A 419 -4.40 7.21 7.08
N SER A 420 -3.50 6.56 7.81
CA SER A 420 -3.85 5.98 9.10
C SER A 420 -4.22 7.06 10.11
N ILE A 421 -5.08 6.68 11.05
CA ILE A 421 -5.36 7.48 12.24
C ILE A 421 -4.81 6.71 13.44
N CYS A 422 -3.94 7.36 14.19
CA CYS A 422 -3.39 6.83 15.42
C CYS A 422 -3.83 7.73 16.58
N ILE A 423 -4.66 7.19 17.46
CA ILE A 423 -5.03 7.83 18.72
C ILE A 423 -4.36 7.04 19.83
N GLY A 424 -3.54 7.71 20.64
CA GLY A 424 -2.84 7.12 21.78
C GLY A 424 -3.76 6.68 22.90
N GLU A 425 -3.16 6.36 24.04
CA GLU A 425 -3.87 5.91 25.24
C GLU A 425 -4.33 7.09 26.09
N ASN A 426 -5.44 6.92 26.82
CA ASN A 426 -5.99 7.91 27.74
C ASN A 426 -6.21 9.29 27.07
N VAL A 427 -6.61 9.29 25.80
CA VAL A 427 -6.93 10.50 25.06
C VAL A 427 -8.38 10.91 25.34
N LEU A 428 -8.64 12.20 25.45
CA LEU A 428 -9.99 12.76 25.51
C LEU A 428 -10.29 13.56 24.24
N ILE A 429 -11.24 13.10 23.43
CA ILE A 429 -11.67 13.81 22.22
C ILE A 429 -13.01 14.50 22.50
N GLY A 430 -13.01 15.84 22.49
CA GLY A 430 -14.20 16.65 22.71
C GLY A 430 -15.26 16.45 21.63
N SER A 431 -16.52 16.64 22.01
CA SER A 431 -17.69 16.48 21.13
C SER A 431 -17.61 17.32 19.85
N ASN A 432 -18.27 16.83 18.79
CA ASN A 432 -18.32 17.44 17.46
C ASN A 432 -16.97 17.61 16.75
N SER A 433 -15.90 16.96 17.25
CA SER A 433 -14.59 17.00 16.61
C SER A 433 -14.53 16.09 15.38
N ILE A 434 -13.64 16.44 14.44
CA ILE A 434 -13.33 15.65 13.26
C ILE A 434 -11.87 15.24 13.36
N ILE A 435 -11.62 13.93 13.39
CA ILE A 435 -10.28 13.35 13.31
C ILE A 435 -10.16 12.74 11.91
N GLY A 436 -9.45 13.43 11.04
CA GLY A 436 -9.28 13.10 9.64
C GLY A 436 -8.01 12.28 9.35
N PRO A 437 -7.72 12.01 8.06
CA PRO A 437 -6.60 11.18 7.65
C PRO A 437 -5.25 11.70 8.17
N GLY A 438 -4.37 10.77 8.56
CA GLY A 438 -3.02 11.09 9.04
C GLY A 438 -2.95 11.63 10.45
N ALA A 439 -4.09 11.84 11.13
CA ALA A 439 -4.10 12.31 12.50
C ALA A 439 -3.31 11.35 13.41
N ASN A 440 -2.33 11.90 14.12
CA ASN A 440 -1.58 11.20 15.16
C ASN A 440 -1.73 11.98 16.47
N ILE A 441 -2.58 11.49 17.37
CA ILE A 441 -2.88 12.12 18.65
C ILE A 441 -2.11 11.36 19.74
N PRO A 442 -1.10 11.98 20.38
CA PRO A 442 -0.31 11.31 21.41
C PRO A 442 -1.15 10.88 22.62
N SER A 443 -0.66 9.90 23.38
CA SER A 443 -1.28 9.49 24.65
C SER A 443 -1.41 10.68 25.62
N PHE A 444 -2.43 10.64 26.49
CA PHE A 444 -2.74 11.68 27.48
C PHE A 444 -3.06 13.07 26.89
N THR A 445 -3.39 13.13 25.60
CA THR A 445 -3.78 14.38 24.94
C THR A 445 -5.27 14.65 25.12
N GLN A 446 -5.62 15.93 25.29
CA GLN A 446 -7.00 16.41 25.22
C GLN A 446 -7.21 17.20 23.93
N VAL A 447 -8.13 16.75 23.09
CA VAL A 447 -8.59 17.46 21.89
C VAL A 447 -9.85 18.24 22.27
N PRO A 448 -9.86 19.58 22.19
CA PRO A 448 -11.04 20.38 22.54
C PRO A 448 -12.27 20.04 21.67
N PRO A 449 -13.50 20.30 22.15
CA PRO A 449 -14.70 20.17 21.32
C PRO A 449 -14.62 21.03 20.05
N ASN A 450 -15.29 20.58 18.99
CA ASN A 450 -15.31 21.22 17.66
C ASN A 450 -13.92 21.35 16.98
N SER A 451 -12.94 20.54 17.38
CA SER A 451 -11.62 20.54 16.74
C SER A 451 -11.63 19.80 15.40
N HIS A 452 -10.73 20.18 14.51
CA HIS A 452 -10.44 19.42 13.29
C HIS A 452 -8.95 19.07 13.25
N VAL A 453 -8.63 17.79 13.33
CA VAL A 453 -7.26 17.27 13.37
C VAL A 453 -7.04 16.36 12.16
N GLU A 454 -6.14 16.74 11.25
CA GLU A 454 -5.68 15.91 10.13
C GLU A 454 -4.21 16.21 9.82
N ASN A 455 -3.48 15.27 9.22
CA ASN A 455 -2.09 15.48 8.77
C ASN A 455 -1.88 14.80 7.41
N VAL A 456 -2.43 15.45 6.39
CA VAL A 456 -2.37 15.02 5.00
C VAL A 456 -2.17 16.21 4.08
N GLU A 457 -1.70 15.93 2.87
CA GLU A 457 -1.44 16.94 1.86
C GLU A 457 -2.73 17.66 1.45
N SER A 458 -2.61 18.96 1.14
CA SER A 458 -3.70 19.70 0.50
C SER A 458 -3.82 19.33 -0.97
N SER A 459 -2.70 19.09 -1.65
CA SER A 459 -2.61 18.80 -3.08
C SER A 459 -1.89 17.46 -3.31
N PRO A 460 -2.26 16.70 -4.36
CA PRO A 460 -1.61 15.43 -4.63
C PRO A 460 -0.21 15.62 -5.21
N LEU A 461 0.75 14.76 -4.83
CA LEU A 461 2.06 14.70 -5.47
C LEU A 461 1.95 14.22 -6.92
N PHE A 462 1.02 13.31 -7.21
CA PHE A 462 0.74 12.85 -8.57
C PHE A 462 -0.65 13.25 -9.02
N PHE A 463 -0.76 13.88 -10.19
CA PHE A 463 -2.03 14.34 -10.75
C PHE A 463 -2.10 14.03 -12.25
N LEU A 464 -3.32 14.05 -12.80
CA LEU A 464 -3.53 13.99 -14.24
C LEU A 464 -3.53 15.41 -14.80
N ASP A 465 -2.75 15.65 -15.84
CA ASP A 465 -2.86 16.87 -16.64
C ASP A 465 -4.04 16.79 -17.64
N ASP A 466 -4.18 17.84 -18.44
CA ASP A 466 -5.25 17.95 -19.44
C ASP A 466 -5.12 16.94 -20.60
N THR A 467 -3.97 16.26 -20.69
CA THR A 467 -3.66 15.24 -21.69
C THR A 467 -3.66 13.82 -21.11
N ASP A 468 -4.28 13.64 -19.93
CA ASP A 468 -4.37 12.35 -19.22
C ASP A 468 -3.02 11.73 -18.84
N GLN A 469 -1.97 12.55 -18.80
CA GLN A 469 -0.64 12.16 -18.37
C GLN A 469 -0.49 12.33 -16.86
N ILE A 470 0.18 11.38 -16.20
CA ILE A 470 0.48 11.50 -14.77
C ILE A 470 1.70 12.41 -14.61
N ARG A 471 1.57 13.49 -13.84
CA ARG A 471 2.65 14.45 -13.57
C ARG A 471 3.03 14.45 -12.11
N VAL A 472 4.30 14.76 -11.82
CA VAL A 472 4.79 15.03 -10.47
C VAL A 472 4.59 16.51 -10.15
N ASN A 473 3.93 16.80 -9.04
CA ASN A 473 3.80 18.15 -8.51
C ASN A 473 5.07 18.51 -7.72
N HIS A 474 6.01 19.18 -8.38
CA HIS A 474 7.28 19.59 -7.78
C HIS A 474 7.14 20.64 -6.66
N GLU A 475 6.03 21.36 -6.59
CA GLU A 475 5.74 22.26 -5.46
C GLU A 475 5.42 21.43 -4.21
N VAL A 476 4.53 20.42 -4.32
CA VAL A 476 4.26 19.48 -3.22
C VAL A 476 5.55 18.76 -2.81
N LEU A 477 6.37 18.34 -3.77
CA LEU A 477 7.68 17.72 -3.51
C LEU A 477 8.58 18.62 -2.64
N ARG A 478 8.68 19.91 -2.99
CA ARG A 478 9.46 20.91 -2.26
C ARG A 478 8.88 21.22 -0.89
N GLU A 479 7.60 21.55 -0.82
CA GLU A 479 6.97 22.06 0.39
C GLU A 479 6.72 20.97 1.43
N ARG A 480 6.31 19.77 1.00
CA ARG A 480 5.96 18.67 1.90
C ARG A 480 7.16 17.80 2.25
N TYR A 481 7.97 17.47 1.26
CA TYR A 481 9.05 16.50 1.41
C TYR A 481 10.42 17.16 1.49
N GLY A 482 10.51 18.47 1.25
CA GLY A 482 11.78 19.20 1.30
C GLY A 482 12.75 18.73 0.23
N LEU A 483 12.27 18.28 -0.93
CA LEU A 483 13.10 17.75 -2.01
C LEU A 483 13.00 18.63 -3.25
N ASP A 484 14.11 18.81 -3.96
CA ASP A 484 14.10 19.33 -5.33
C ASP A 484 13.74 18.21 -6.33
N PRO A 485 13.54 18.51 -7.63
CA PRO A 485 13.23 17.49 -8.64
C PRO A 485 14.27 16.37 -8.77
N GLN A 486 15.52 16.60 -8.35
CA GLN A 486 16.61 15.62 -8.33
C GLN A 486 16.65 14.83 -7.01
N GLY A 487 15.73 15.08 -6.07
CA GLY A 487 15.65 14.40 -4.78
C GLY A 487 16.60 14.95 -3.73
N ILE A 488 17.30 16.05 -4.01
CA ILE A 488 18.26 16.65 -3.09
C ILE A 488 17.47 17.41 -2.01
N PRO A 489 17.78 17.22 -0.72
CA PRO A 489 17.14 17.96 0.35
C PRO A 489 17.34 19.48 0.19
N ILE A 490 16.26 20.22 0.11
CA ILE A 490 16.26 21.68 0.10
C ILE A 490 16.45 22.14 1.55
N MET A 491 17.67 22.56 1.89
CA MET A 491 17.89 23.21 3.18
C MET A 491 17.11 24.53 3.22
N HIS A 492 16.12 24.62 4.11
CA HIS A 492 15.45 25.88 4.37
C HIS A 492 16.45 26.90 4.92
N ALA A 493 16.28 28.18 4.57
CA ALA A 493 17.17 29.26 5.03
C ALA A 493 17.38 29.25 6.56
N LYS A 494 16.34 28.95 7.34
CA LYS A 494 16.41 28.81 8.81
C LYS A 494 17.31 27.67 9.30
N GLN A 495 17.49 26.61 8.52
CA GLN A 495 18.42 25.52 8.84
C GLN A 495 19.86 25.85 8.45
N ARG A 496 20.06 26.74 7.47
CA ARG A 496 21.40 27.26 7.12
C ARG A 496 21.95 28.25 8.16
N GLU A 497 21.08 28.98 8.85
CA GLU A 497 21.49 29.91 9.92
C GLU A 497 21.85 29.21 11.24
N ALA A 498 21.41 27.97 11.42
CA ALA A 498 21.68 27.15 12.61
C ALA A 498 22.89 26.20 12.45
N LEU A 499 23.52 26.19 11.28
CA LEU A 499 24.75 25.47 10.94
C LEU A 499 25.89 26.48 10.80
#